data_AF-A0A6J5FBK4-F1
#
_entry.id   AF-A0A6J5FBK4-F1
#
_cell.length_a   1.000
_cell.length_b   1.000
_cell.length_c   1.000
_cell.angle_alpha   90.00
_cell.angle_beta   90.00
_cell.angle_gamma   90.00
#
_symmetry.space_group_name_H-M   'P 1'
#
loop_
_entity.id
_entity.type
_entity.pdbx_description
1 polymer ?
#
loop_
_entity_poly.entity_id
_entity_poly.type
_entity_poly.pdbx_seq_one_letter_code
_entity_poly.pdbx_strand_id
1 'polypeptide(L)'
;MNATLELCCQQMPVLQPIGKQSRYLAPELTVLHARKRDPPARRLRFEWKLVTNLPVRSRAEAIEKLDWYAMRWKIETCDKILKSGFKDEEPRLHTADRLTNPIAVFCILR
;
A
#
# COMPACT_ATOMS: atom_id res chain seq x y z
N MET A 1 17.85 4.94 11.64
CA MET A 1 17.33 6.28 11.28
C MET A 1 15.90 6.32 11.81
N ASN A 2 15.67 6.93 12.97
CA ASN A 2 14.39 6.80 13.68
C ASN A 2 13.51 8.01 13.37
N ALA A 3 12.24 7.79 13.04
CA ALA A 3 11.28 8.85 12.78
C ALA A 3 10.13 8.78 13.79
N THR A 4 9.83 9.91 14.43
CA THR A 4 8.72 10.00 15.38
C THR A 4 7.44 10.38 14.64
N LEU A 5 6.40 9.55 14.79
CA LEU A 5 5.08 9.77 14.20
C LEU A 5 4.05 10.02 15.31
N GLU A 6 3.11 10.91 15.02
CA GLU A 6 1.86 11.07 15.76
C GLU A 6 0.81 10.18 15.10
N LEU A 7 0.11 9.38 15.90
CA LEU A 7 -0.85 8.40 15.42
C LEU A 7 -2.21 8.63 16.08
N CYS A 8 -3.23 8.88 15.24
CA CYS A 8 -4.63 8.91 15.65
C CYS A 8 -5.35 7.72 15.01
N CYS A 9 -6.23 7.08 15.77
CA CYS A 9 -7.06 5.97 15.31
C CYS A 9 -8.51 6.28 15.65
N GLN A 10 -9.41 6.11 14.69
CA GLN A 10 -10.84 6.34 14.90
C GLN A 10 -11.66 5.35 14.07
N GLN A 11 -12.68 4.75 14.69
CA GLN A 11 -13.72 4.03 13.97
C GLN A 11 -14.81 5.01 13.54
N MET A 12 -15.22 4.91 12.28
CA MET A 12 -16.26 5.76 11.71
C MET A 12 -16.97 5.06 10.54
N PRO A 13 -18.22 5.45 10.27
CA PRO A 13 -18.91 5.03 9.06
C PRO A 13 -18.28 5.72 7.85
N VAL A 14 -17.83 4.94 6.88
CA VAL A 14 -17.27 5.46 5.65
C VAL A 14 -18.32 5.43 4.55
N LEU A 15 -18.69 6.63 4.07
CA LEU A 15 -19.67 6.76 3.01
C LEU A 15 -19.12 6.24 1.68
N GLN A 16 -19.98 5.52 0.96
CA GLN A 16 -19.73 5.10 -0.40
C GLN A 16 -19.76 6.33 -1.34
N PRO A 17 -19.17 6.23 -2.55
CA PRO A 17 -19.39 7.21 -3.60
C PRO A 17 -20.89 7.43 -3.84
N ILE A 18 -21.30 8.67 -4.12
CA ILE A 18 -22.71 9.11 -4.14
C ILE A 18 -23.62 8.14 -4.90
N GLY A 19 -23.23 7.69 -6.10
CA GLY A 19 -24.02 6.77 -6.92
C GLY A 19 -24.21 5.35 -6.37
N LYS A 20 -23.53 4.99 -5.28
CA LYS A 20 -23.61 3.66 -4.64
C LYS A 20 -24.29 3.69 -3.27
N GLN A 21 -24.58 4.88 -2.72
CA GLN A 21 -25.13 5.03 -1.36
C GLN A 21 -26.54 4.44 -1.20
N SER A 22 -27.36 4.46 -2.25
CA SER A 22 -28.69 3.84 -2.22
C SER A 22 -28.64 2.31 -2.18
N ARG A 23 -27.51 1.70 -2.57
CA ARG A 23 -27.40 0.24 -2.76
C ARG A 23 -26.60 -0.45 -1.66
N TYR A 24 -25.76 0.28 -0.95
CA TYR A 24 -24.85 -0.25 0.05
C TYR A 24 -24.84 0.63 1.29
N LEU A 25 -24.96 -0.02 2.45
CA LEU A 25 -24.80 0.63 3.75
C LEU A 25 -23.36 1.12 3.92
N ALA A 26 -23.19 2.19 4.69
CA ALA A 26 -21.87 2.69 5.06
C ALA A 26 -21.20 1.69 6.02
N PRO A 27 -20.09 1.04 5.64
CA PRO A 27 -19.38 0.18 6.57
C PRO A 27 -18.71 1.01 7.67
N GLU A 28 -18.76 0.49 8.90
CA GLU A 28 -17.90 0.93 9.99
C GLU A 28 -16.46 0.47 9.69
N LEU A 29 -15.56 1.42 9.49
CA LEU A 29 -14.15 1.16 9.21
C LEU A 29 -13.27 1.92 10.18
N THR A 30 -12.07 1.39 10.39
CA THR A 30 -11.05 2.05 11.19
C THR A 30 -10.17 2.92 10.28
N VAL A 31 -10.04 4.19 10.64
CA VAL A 31 -9.13 5.14 10.00
C VAL A 31 -7.93 5.37 10.90
N LEU A 32 -6.75 5.11 10.36
CA LEU A 32 -5.45 5.35 10.97
C LEU A 32 -4.80 6.55 10.30
N HIS A 33 -4.50 7.59 11.08
CA HIS A 33 -3.84 8.79 10.60
C HIS A 33 -2.47 8.92 11.26
N ALA A 34 -1.41 8.73 10.48
CA ALA A 34 -0.03 8.85 10.91
C ALA A 34 0.64 10.08 10.29
N ARG A 35 1.16 10.98 11.14
CA ARG A 35 1.81 12.22 10.71
C ARG A 35 3.18 12.37 11.34
N LYS A 36 4.18 12.80 10.57
CA LYS A 36 5.50 13.12 11.15
C LYS A 36 5.43 14.36 12.03
N ARG A 37 5.91 14.26 13.29
CA ARG A 37 5.85 15.35 14.29
C ARG A 37 6.69 16.56 13.86
N ASP A 38 7.93 16.33 13.45
CA ASP A 38 8.87 17.39 13.06
C ASP A 38 9.32 17.22 11.59
N PRO A 39 8.58 17.75 10.62
CA PRO A 39 9.04 17.82 9.24
C PRO A 39 10.16 18.87 9.14
N PRO A 40 11.31 18.57 8.52
CA PRO A 40 12.34 19.58 8.29
C PRO A 40 11.76 20.71 7.42
N ALA A 41 12.10 21.96 7.75
CA ALA A 41 11.47 23.20 7.28
C ALA A 41 11.32 23.36 5.75
N ARG A 42 11.99 22.52 4.96
CA ARG A 42 12.04 22.58 3.49
C ARG A 42 11.55 21.32 2.77
N ARG A 43 10.94 20.35 3.47
CA ARG A 43 10.37 19.15 2.84
C ARG A 43 8.87 19.03 3.05
N LEU A 44 8.21 18.44 2.06
CA LEU A 44 6.81 18.03 2.13
C LEU A 44 6.55 17.21 3.40
N ARG A 45 5.46 17.53 4.09
CA ARG A 45 5.02 16.79 5.27
C ARG A 45 4.68 15.37 4.84
N PHE A 46 5.23 14.40 5.56
CA PHE A 46 4.87 13.01 5.39
C PHE A 46 3.64 12.71 6.25
N GLU A 47 2.55 12.32 5.59
CA GLU A 47 1.25 12.05 6.19
C GLU A 47 0.65 10.81 5.51
N TRP A 48 0.18 9.85 6.31
CA TRP A 48 -0.52 8.66 5.86
C TRP A 48 -1.90 8.60 6.49
N LYS A 49 -2.93 8.42 5.64
CA LYS A 49 -4.29 8.10 6.04
C LYS A 49 -4.63 6.72 5.51
N LEU A 50 -4.65 5.74 6.39
CA LEU A 50 -4.96 4.36 6.08
C LEU A 50 -6.39 4.04 6.53
N VAL A 51 -7.15 3.37 5.68
CA VAL A 51 -8.49 2.87 6.00
C VAL A 51 -8.42 1.35 6.02
N THR A 52 -8.94 0.73 7.08
CA THR A 52 -8.92 -0.73 7.23
C THR A 52 -10.22 -1.23 7.87
N ASN A 53 -10.67 -2.41 7.44
CA ASN A 53 -11.73 -3.16 8.09
C ASN A 53 -11.21 -4.09 9.20
N LEU A 54 -9.90 -4.10 9.45
CA LEU A 54 -9.31 -4.87 10.53
C LEU A 54 -9.55 -4.18 11.88
N PRO A 55 -9.73 -4.96 12.96
CA PRO A 55 -9.84 -4.42 14.30
C PRO A 55 -8.52 -3.76 14.71
N VAL A 56 -8.65 -2.59 15.36
CA VAL A 56 -7.55 -1.89 16.02
C VAL A 56 -8.03 -1.47 17.40
N ARG A 57 -7.66 -2.25 18.41
CA ARG A 57 -8.09 -2.07 19.81
C ARG A 57 -7.00 -1.44 20.68
N SER A 58 -5.77 -1.41 20.17
CA SER A 58 -4.62 -0.91 20.91
C SER A 58 -3.67 -0.11 20.00
N ARG A 59 -2.83 0.71 20.63
CA ARG A 59 -1.75 1.41 19.93
C ARG A 59 -0.78 0.44 19.24
N ALA A 60 -0.50 -0.72 19.86
CA ALA A 60 0.39 -1.72 19.28
C ALA A 60 -0.18 -2.30 17.99
N GLU A 61 -1.48 -2.62 17.97
CA GLU A 61 -2.16 -3.04 16.75
C GLU A 61 -2.12 -1.93 15.68
N ALA A 62 -2.36 -0.67 16.06
CA ALA A 62 -2.31 0.45 15.12
C ALA A 62 -0.92 0.58 14.45
N ILE A 63 0.15 0.38 15.22
CA ILE A 63 1.55 0.38 14.72
C ILE A 63 1.78 -0.81 13.78
N GLU A 64 1.34 -2.01 14.14
CA GLU A 64 1.47 -3.19 13.29
C GLU A 64 0.85 -2.96 11.89
N LYS A 65 -0.33 -2.35 11.82
CA LYS A 65 -1.00 -2.05 10.54
C LYS A 65 -0.22 -1.01 9.72
N LEU A 66 0.44 -0.05 10.38
CA LEU A 66 1.34 0.89 9.72
C LEU A 66 2.60 0.19 9.21
N ASP A 67 3.17 -0.75 9.97
CA ASP A 67 4.33 -1.53 9.54
C ASP A 67 3.98 -2.41 8.33
N TRP A 68 2.78 -3.00 8.31
CA TRP A 68 2.27 -3.70 7.13
C TRP A 68 2.14 -2.77 5.93
N TYR A 69 1.60 -1.56 6.12
CA TYR A 69 1.48 -0.57 5.05
C TYR A 69 2.84 -0.06 4.57
N ALA A 70 3.83 0.06 5.46
CA ALA A 70 5.19 0.45 5.09
C ALA A 70 5.83 -0.55 4.11
N MET A 71 5.42 -1.83 4.17
CA MET A 71 5.85 -2.86 3.21
C MET A 71 5.20 -2.73 1.83
N ARG A 72 4.27 -1.79 1.59
CA ARG A 72 3.61 -1.62 0.27
C ARG A 72 4.61 -1.44 -0.86
N TRP A 73 5.77 -0.82 -0.60
CA TRP A 73 6.85 -0.63 -1.57
C TRP A 73 7.44 -1.92 -2.14
N LYS A 74 7.23 -3.08 -1.48
CA LYS A 74 7.67 -4.37 -1.99
C LYS A 74 7.04 -4.69 -3.36
N ILE A 75 5.80 -4.26 -3.61
CA ILE A 75 5.16 -4.47 -4.92
C ILE A 75 5.85 -3.67 -6.02
N GLU A 76 6.25 -2.42 -5.74
CA GLU A 76 6.97 -1.57 -6.69
C GLU A 76 8.37 -2.14 -7.00
N THR A 77 8.99 -2.80 -6.02
CA THR A 77 10.25 -3.52 -6.22
C THR A 77 10.05 -4.71 -7.15
N CYS A 78 8.96 -5.47 -6.97
CA CYS A 78 8.61 -6.55 -7.89
C CYS A 78 8.41 -6.03 -9.31
N ASP A 79 7.66 -4.96 -9.49
CA ASP A 79 7.44 -4.31 -10.79
C ASP A 79 8.73 -3.79 -11.41
N LYS A 80 9.62 -3.18 -10.60
CA LYS A 80 10.90 -2.68 -11.07
C LYS A 80 11.76 -3.81 -11.61
N ILE A 81 11.86 -4.92 -10.88
CA ILE A 81 12.68 -6.04 -11.34
C ILE A 81 12.04 -6.73 -12.54
N LEU A 82 10.71 -6.85 -12.61
CA LEU A 82 10.04 -7.35 -13.82
C LEU A 82 10.34 -6.47 -15.04
N LYS A 83 10.36 -5.15 -14.87
CA LYS A 83 10.63 -4.19 -15.96
C LYS A 83 12.10 -4.07 -16.33
N SER A 84 13.03 -4.24 -15.39
CA SER A 84 14.47 -4.04 -15.64
C SER A 84 15.27 -5.34 -15.77
N GLY A 85 14.83 -6.42 -15.14
CA GLY A 85 15.52 -7.71 -15.12
C GLY A 85 15.26 -8.58 -16.36
N PHE A 86 14.27 -8.23 -17.19
CA PHE A 86 13.95 -8.95 -18.42
C PHE A 86 14.75 -8.46 -19.65
N LYS A 87 15.59 -7.43 -19.48
CA LYS A 87 16.34 -6.78 -20.58
C LYS A 87 17.31 -7.71 -21.31
N ASP A 88 17.86 -8.72 -20.63
CA ASP A 88 18.80 -9.66 -21.25
C ASP A 88 18.10 -10.73 -22.11
N GLU A 89 16.77 -10.93 -21.95
CA GLU A 89 15.97 -11.89 -22.73
C GLU A 89 15.02 -11.24 -23.76
N GLU A 90 14.95 -9.90 -23.80
CA GLU A 90 14.19 -9.11 -24.78
C GLU A 90 14.42 -9.51 -26.27
N PRO A 91 15.64 -9.85 -26.75
CA PRO A 91 15.83 -10.09 -28.18
C PRO A 91 15.23 -11.40 -28.71
N ARG A 92 14.53 -12.22 -27.90
CA ARG A 92 14.00 -13.53 -28.33
C ARG A 92 12.48 -13.69 -28.22
N LEU A 93 11.77 -12.75 -27.60
CA LEU A 93 10.36 -12.91 -27.24
C LEU A 93 9.49 -11.77 -27.83
N HIS A 94 9.22 -11.84 -29.13
CA HIS A 94 8.50 -10.78 -29.88
C HIS A 94 6.96 -10.90 -29.89
N THR A 95 6.36 -11.83 -29.14
CA THR A 95 4.90 -12.05 -29.13
C THR A 95 4.40 -12.08 -27.69
N ALA A 96 3.30 -11.39 -27.40
CA ALA A 96 2.72 -11.27 -26.06
C ALA A 96 2.51 -12.64 -25.37
N ASP A 97 2.04 -13.65 -26.11
CA ASP A 97 1.83 -15.01 -25.58
C ASP A 97 3.12 -15.70 -25.11
N ARG A 98 4.26 -15.36 -25.72
CA ARG A 98 5.57 -15.93 -25.37
C ARG A 98 6.20 -15.25 -24.15
N LEU A 99 5.68 -14.10 -23.73
CA LEU A 99 6.13 -13.37 -22.54
C LEU A 99 5.38 -13.80 -21.28
N THR A 100 4.13 -14.26 -21.40
CA THR A 100 3.25 -14.58 -20.26
C THR A 100 3.79 -15.71 -19.38
N ASN A 101 4.23 -16.83 -19.98
CA ASN A 101 4.73 -17.98 -19.24
C ASN A 101 6.03 -17.69 -18.46
N PRO A 102 7.07 -17.07 -19.08
CA PRO A 102 8.27 -16.65 -18.35
C PRO A 102 7.96 -15.68 -17.20
N ILE A 103 7.12 -14.66 -17.44
CA ILE A 103 6.75 -13.67 -16.40
C ILE A 103 6.08 -14.37 -15.22
N ALA A 104 5.18 -15.31 -15.45
CA ALA A 104 4.53 -16.08 -14.39
C ALA A 104 5.54 -16.88 -13.54
N VAL A 105 6.52 -17.52 -14.18
CA VAL A 105 7.59 -18.26 -13.49
C VAL A 105 8.47 -17.31 -12.66
N PHE A 106 8.85 -16.15 -13.20
CA PHE A 106 9.64 -15.15 -12.49
C PHE A 106 8.91 -14.53 -11.28
N CYS A 107 7.58 -14.44 -11.32
CA CYS A 107 6.79 -13.98 -10.18
C CYS A 107 6.77 -14.99 -9.01
N ILE A 108 6.99 -16.29 -9.28
CA ILE A 108 6.91 -17.37 -8.28
C ILE A 108 8.28 -17.70 -7.69
N LEU A 109 9.36 -17.65 -8.49
CA LEU A 109 10.73 -17.98 -8.05
C LEU A 109 11.36 -16.95 -7.10
N ARG A 110 10.57 -16.03 -6.52
CA ARG A 110 11.04 -14.94 -5.65
C ARG A 110 10.81 -15.19 -4.17
#